data_AF-A0A0S3KBK3-F1
#
_entry.id   AF-A0A0S3KBK3-F1
#
_cell.length_a   1.000
_cell.length_b   1.000
_cell.length_c   1.000
_cell.angle_alpha   90.00
_cell.angle_beta   90.00
_cell.angle_gamma   90.00
#
_symmetry.space_group_name_H-M   'P 1'
#
loop_
_entity.id
_entity.type
_entity.pdbx_description
1 polymer ?
#
loop_
_entity_poly.entity_id
_entity_poly.type
_entity_poly.pdbx_seq_one_letter_code
_entity_poly.pdbx_strand_id
1 'polypeptide(L)'
;MEREISVAVTCKNCENDVIGKFLLNTRTDKADHQRVNIPLGELTLSENEIELVCDDILVDDEINLHYDCKNCGTKNHVTILVIDEMK
;
A
#
# COMPACT_ATOMS: atom_id res chain seq x y z
N MET A 1 -6.57 3.98 13.44
CA MET A 1 -6.43 5.38 12.97
C MET A 1 -5.86 5.28 11.58
N GLU A 2 -6.47 5.93 10.59
CA GLU A 2 -5.98 5.84 9.21
C GLU A 2 -4.73 6.70 9.05
N ARG A 3 -3.73 6.16 8.35
CA ARG A 3 -2.49 6.86 8.03
C ARG A 3 -2.22 6.73 6.54
N GLU A 4 -1.83 7.82 5.90
CA GLU A 4 -1.37 7.80 4.52
C GLU A 4 0.11 7.46 4.47
N ILE A 5 0.46 6.48 3.64
CA ILE A 5 1.83 6.08 3.35
C ILE A 5 2.14 6.44 1.90
N SER A 6 3.32 6.99 1.68
CA SER A 6 3.86 7.29 0.35
C SER A 6 5.14 6.49 0.13
N VAL A 7 5.23 5.78 -1.00
CA VAL A 7 6.38 4.97 -1.37
C VAL A 7 6.79 5.32 -2.80
N ALA A 8 8.07 5.62 -3.01
CA ALA A 8 8.60 5.75 -4.37
C ALA A 8 8.68 4.35 -5.01
N VAL A 9 8.02 4.17 -6.15
CA VAL A 9 7.98 2.88 -6.85
C VAL A 9 8.28 3.07 -8.33
N THR A 10 8.98 2.10 -8.91
CA THR A 10 9.34 2.09 -10.33
C THR A 10 8.61 0.93 -11.00
N CYS A 11 7.94 1.20 -12.12
CA CYS A 11 7.26 0.15 -12.87
C CYS A 11 8.27 -0.87 -13.43
N LYS A 12 8.09 -2.16 -13.16
CA LYS A 12 8.98 -3.23 -13.63
C LYS A 12 9.07 -3.39 -15.15
N ASN A 13 8.12 -2.82 -15.89
CA ASN A 13 8.01 -3.00 -17.34
C ASN A 13 8.42 -1.76 -18.14
N CYS A 14 7.89 -0.58 -17.79
CA CYS A 14 8.22 0.67 -18.49
C CYS A 14 9.21 1.57 -17.75
N GLU A 15 9.71 1.11 -16.59
CA GLU A 15 10.71 1.81 -15.76
C GLU A 15 10.30 3.23 -15.35
N ASN A 16 9.01 3.54 -15.42
CA ASN A 16 8.49 4.85 -15.03
C ASN A 16 8.40 4.95 -13.51
N ASP A 17 8.96 6.02 -12.97
CA ASP A 17 8.90 6.35 -11.55
C ASP A 17 7.58 7.02 -11.20
N VAL A 18 6.92 6.52 -10.15
CA VAL A 18 5.66 7.05 -9.64
C VAL A 18 5.65 6.98 -8.11
N ILE A 19 4.75 7.74 -7.49
CA ILE A 19 4.55 7.71 -6.05
C ILE A 19 3.36 6.81 -5.74
N GLY A 20 3.61 5.66 -5.11
CA GLY A 20 2.59 4.78 -4.57
C GLY A 20 2.02 5.36 -3.28
N LYS A 21 0.69 5.49 -3.21
CA LYS A 21 -0.05 5.97 -2.05
C LYS A 21 -0.88 4.84 -1.46
N PHE A 22 -0.87 4.71 -0.14
CA PHE A 22 -1.63 3.67 0.55
C PHE A 22 -2.26 4.22 1.84
N LEU A 23 -3.55 3.98 2.04
CA LEU A 23 -4.21 4.25 3.32
C LEU A 23 -4.07 3.04 4.23
N LEU A 24 -3.12 3.11 5.15
CA LEU A 24 -2.94 2.12 6.19
C LEU A 24 -4.03 2.28 7.25
N ASN A 25 -4.80 1.23 7.45
CA ASN A 25 -5.74 1.11 8.56
C ASN A 25 -5.50 -0.21 9.30
N THR A 26 -4.65 -0.19 10.32
CA THR A 26 -4.37 -1.37 11.14
C THR A 26 -5.43 -1.54 12.23
N ARG A 27 -5.76 -2.80 12.54
CA ARG A 27 -6.54 -3.18 13.72
C ARG A 27 -5.94 -4.45 14.33
N THR A 28 -5.83 -4.46 15.65
CA THR A 28 -5.56 -5.69 16.41
C THR A 28 -6.87 -6.46 16.63
N ASP A 29 -6.91 -7.73 16.23
CA ASP A 29 -8.06 -8.59 16.49
C ASP A 29 -8.04 -9.16 17.93
N LYS A 30 -9.07 -9.93 18.30
CA LYS A 30 -9.19 -10.50 19.67
C LYS A 30 -8.12 -11.55 19.99
N ALA A 31 -7.42 -12.07 19.00
CA ALA A 31 -6.31 -13.01 19.15
C ALA A 31 -4.95 -12.31 19.11
N ASP A 32 -4.93 -10.97 19.23
CA ASP A 32 -3.73 -10.13 19.20
C ASP A 32 -2.99 -10.12 17.86
N HIS A 33 -3.67 -10.51 16.76
CA HIS A 33 -3.11 -10.39 15.42
C HIS A 33 -3.40 -9.02 14.83
N GLN A 34 -2.38 -8.40 14.24
CA GLN A 34 -2.56 -7.19 13.44
C GLN A 34 -3.13 -7.53 12.07
N ARG A 35 -4.13 -6.76 11.64
CA ARG A 35 -4.73 -6.86 10.31
C ARG A 35 -4.80 -5.48 9.66
N VAL A 36 -4.64 -5.44 8.36
CA VAL A 36 -5.00 -4.28 7.54
C VAL A 36 -6.48 -4.40 7.19
N ASN A 37 -7.28 -3.42 7.59
CA ASN A 37 -8.66 -3.29 7.14
C ASN A 37 -8.72 -2.49 5.85
N ILE A 38 -9.82 -2.68 5.12
CA ILE A 38 -10.22 -1.77 4.05
C ILE A 38 -10.37 -0.36 4.67
N PRO A 39 -9.64 0.66 4.19
CA PRO A 39 -9.80 2.03 4.65
C PRO A 39 -11.23 2.53 4.36
N LEU A 40 -11.75 3.35 5.27
CA LEU A 40 -13.05 4.02 5.13
C LEU A 40 -12.92 5.36 4.39
N GLY A 41 -11.73 5.96 4.40
CA GLY A 41 -11.40 7.14 3.61
C GLY A 41 -11.02 6.84 2.17
N GLU A 42 -10.99 7.88 1.34
CA GLU A 42 -10.52 7.83 -0.05
C GLU A 42 -9.15 8.52 -0.17
N LEU A 43 -8.27 7.97 -1.01
CA LEU A 43 -7.01 8.62 -1.37
C LEU A 43 -7.27 9.74 -2.38
N THR A 44 -6.77 10.94 -2.09
CA THR A 44 -6.68 12.00 -3.10
C THR A 44 -5.35 11.85 -3.83
N LEU A 45 -5.38 11.42 -5.09
CA LEU A 45 -4.20 11.21 -5.91
C LEU A 45 -3.99 12.37 -6.90
N SER A 46 -2.74 12.82 -7.01
CA SER A 46 -2.27 13.68 -8.10
C SER A 46 -1.90 12.86 -9.35
N GLU A 47 -1.50 13.54 -10.42
CA GLU A 47 -1.23 12.94 -11.73
C GLU A 47 -0.12 11.87 -11.68
N ASN A 48 0.93 12.10 -10.89
CA ASN A 48 2.09 11.22 -10.75
C ASN A 48 1.96 10.21 -9.59
N GLU A 49 0.80 10.17 -8.95
CA GLU A 49 0.51 9.28 -7.84
C GLU A 49 -0.36 8.11 -8.29
N ILE A 50 -0.20 6.97 -7.62
CA ILE A 50 -0.96 5.77 -7.86
C ILE A 50 -1.39 5.15 -6.55
N GLU A 51 -2.63 4.68 -6.48
CA GLU A 51 -3.11 3.92 -5.34
C GLU A 51 -2.47 2.53 -5.32
N LEU A 52 -1.93 2.18 -4.16
CA LEU A 52 -1.50 0.84 -3.82
C LEU A 52 -2.65 0.13 -3.13
N VAL A 53 -2.97 -1.07 -3.59
CA VAL A 53 -4.08 -1.87 -3.06
C VAL A 53 -3.52 -3.04 -2.25
N CYS A 54 -4.06 -3.24 -1.05
CA CYS A 54 -3.74 -4.37 -0.18
C CYS A 54 -4.77 -5.48 -0.39
N ASP A 55 -4.33 -6.62 -0.91
CA ASP A 55 -5.18 -7.81 -1.09
C ASP A 55 -5.17 -8.74 0.14
N ASP A 56 -4.26 -8.53 1.10
CA ASP A 56 -3.89 -9.55 2.09
C ASP A 56 -3.88 -9.04 3.54
N ILE A 57 -3.70 -9.99 4.45
CA ILE A 57 -3.45 -9.80 5.88
C ILE A 57 -1.98 -9.38 6.07
N LEU A 58 -1.70 -8.61 7.13
CA LEU A 58 -0.33 -8.30 7.54
C LEU A 58 0.32 -9.60 8.05
N VAL A 59 1.39 -10.04 7.38
CA VAL A 59 2.12 -11.28 7.70
C VAL A 59 3.55 -10.88 8.04
N ASP A 60 4.07 -11.31 9.19
CA ASP A 60 5.45 -11.06 9.62
C ASP A 60 5.87 -9.57 9.56
N ASP A 61 4.98 -8.66 9.96
CA ASP A 61 5.18 -7.20 9.86
C ASP A 61 5.37 -6.68 8.42
N GLU A 62 4.95 -7.44 7.41
CA GLU A 62 4.95 -7.03 6.01
C GLU A 62 3.53 -6.80 5.48
N ILE A 63 3.39 -5.77 4.64
CA ILE A 63 2.17 -5.50 3.87
C ILE A 63 2.49 -5.71 2.40
N ASN A 64 1.76 -6.65 1.79
CA ASN A 64 1.84 -6.92 0.37
C ASN A 64 0.81 -6.08 -0.38
N LEU A 65 1.31 -5.17 -1.19
CA LEU A 65 0.54 -4.24 -1.98
C LEU A 65 0.74 -4.51 -3.46
N HIS A 66 -0.18 -4.01 -4.27
CA HIS A 66 -0.02 -4.00 -5.71
C HIS A 66 -0.58 -2.74 -6.34
N TYR A 67 -0.17 -2.47 -7.58
CA TYR A 67 -0.75 -1.42 -8.41
C TYR A 67 -0.67 -1.75 -9.90
N ASP A 68 -1.61 -1.20 -10.67
CA ASP A 68 -1.60 -1.28 -12.13
C ASP A 68 -1.00 -0.01 -12.74
N CYS A 69 0.15 -0.12 -13.39
CA CYS A 69 0.84 1.05 -13.94
C CYS A 69 -0.05 1.81 -14.94
N LYS A 70 -0.34 3.09 -14.67
CA LYS A 70 -1.14 3.97 -15.56
C LYS A 70 -0.58 4.07 -16.99
N ASN A 71 0.72 3.89 -17.18
CA ASN A 71 1.37 4.04 -18.48
C ASN A 71 1.30 2.77 -19.34
N CYS A 72 1.50 1.58 -18.75
CA CYS A 72 1.63 0.32 -19.51
C CYS A 72 0.66 -0.79 -19.08
N GLY A 73 -0.21 -0.54 -18.10
CA GLY A 73 -1.20 -1.49 -17.58
C GLY A 73 -0.61 -2.70 -16.84
N THR A 74 0.70 -2.74 -16.61
CA THR A 74 1.34 -3.86 -15.93
C THR A 74 1.05 -3.82 -14.42
N LYS A 75 0.61 -4.95 -13.85
CA LYS A 75 0.50 -5.15 -12.40
C LYS A 75 1.87 -5.30 -11.76
N ASN A 76 2.17 -4.43 -10.79
CA ASN A 76 3.39 -4.40 -10.00
C ASN A 76 3.07 -4.78 -8.55
N HIS A 77 4.01 -5.44 -7.89
CA HIS A 77 3.90 -5.83 -6.49
C HIS A 77 4.89 -5.02 -5.67
N VAL A 78 4.47 -4.58 -4.49
CA VAL A 78 5.25 -3.75 -3.58
C VAL A 78 5.07 -4.32 -2.19
N THR A 79 6.17 -4.68 -1.53
CA THR A 79 6.14 -5.13 -0.15
C THR A 79 6.69 -4.01 0.74
N ILE A 80 5.95 -3.65 1.78
CA ILE A 80 6.36 -2.63 2.75
C ILE A 80 6.52 -3.31 4.11
N LEU A 81 7.67 -3.07 4.76
CA LEU A 81 7.90 -3.43 6.16
C LEU A 81 7.21 -2.40 7.08
N VAL A 82 6.39 -2.88 7.99
CA VAL A 82 5.70 -2.09 8.99
C VAL A 82 6.60 -1.94 10.20
N ILE A 83 7.14 -0.74 10.39
CA ILE A 83 7.89 -0.40 11.59
C ILE A 83 6.95 -0.05 12.75
N ASP A 84 7.44 -0.11 13.98
CA ASP A 84 6.63 0.15 15.18
C ASP A 84 5.95 1.53 15.16
N GLU A 85 6.57 2.52 14.52
CA GLU A 85 5.97 3.86 14.36
C GLU A 85 4.69 3.84 13.51
N MET A 86 4.54 2.87 12.61
CA MET A 86 3.40 2.70 11.70
C MET A 86 2.26 1.87 12.31
N LYS A 87 2.56 1.06 13.34
CA LYS A 87 1.56 0.31 14.12
C LYS A 87 0.64 1.25 14.90
#